data_AF-A0A6I1WRR1-F1
#
_entry.id   AF-A0A6I1WRR1-F1
#
_cell.length_a   1.000
_cell.length_b   1.000
_cell.length_c   1.000
_cell.angle_alpha   90.00
_cell.angle_beta   90.00
_cell.angle_gamma   90.00
#
_symmetry.space_group_name_H-M   'P 1'
#
loop_
_entity.id
_entity.type
_entity.pdbx_description
1 polymer ?
#
loop_
_entity_poly.entity_id
_entity_poly.type
_entity_poly.pdbx_seq_one_letter_code
_entity_poly.pdbx_strand_id
1 'polypeptide(L)'
;LRPDRVIVGEVRGGEALDLVKVWGTGHPGGIATIHAGSALGALLRLEQLILEVAVNPPRALIAEAINVVIHIAGRGRKRHVESIARVVGFDGVGYRMADALETPFPELPPVSSPSPEPSGELP
;
A
#
# COMPACT_ATOMS: atom_id res chain seq x y z
N LEU A 1 18.62 4.14 -7.95
CA LEU A 1 18.43 3.45 -6.64
C LEU A 1 17.31 2.43 -6.81
N ARG A 2 17.43 1.24 -6.22
CA ARG A 2 16.36 0.20 -6.18
C ARG A 2 16.07 -0.10 -4.71
N PRO A 3 15.16 0.65 -4.05
CA PRO A 3 14.81 0.35 -2.67
C PRO A 3 14.04 -0.97 -2.58
N ASP A 4 14.20 -1.72 -1.49
CA ASP A 4 13.36 -2.90 -1.24
C ASP A 4 12.02 -2.55 -0.59
N ARG A 5 11.97 -1.41 0.11
CA ARG A 5 10.78 -0.89 0.80
C ARG A 5 10.72 0.62 0.70
N VAL A 6 9.50 1.16 0.57
CA VAL A 6 9.25 2.60 0.63
C VAL A 6 8.27 2.89 1.74
N ILE A 7 8.71 3.68 2.72
CA ILE A 7 7.93 4.06 3.90
C ILE A 7 7.69 5.56 3.86
N VAL A 8 6.44 5.97 3.99
CA VAL A 8 6.06 7.38 4.10
C VAL A 8 5.38 7.56 5.45
N GLY A 9 5.86 8.51 6.26
CA GLY A 9 5.28 8.75 7.58
C GLY A 9 3.79 9.07 7.50
N GLU A 10 3.44 10.08 6.71
CA GLU A 10 2.06 10.52 6.47
C GLU A 10 1.95 11.09 5.05
N VAL A 11 0.92 10.69 4.30
CA VAL A 11 0.58 11.23 2.98
C VAL A 11 -0.49 12.30 3.15
N ARG A 12 -0.19 13.52 2.68
CA ARG A 12 -0.95 14.73 2.96
C ARG A 12 -1.32 15.53 1.70
N GLY A 13 -0.69 15.26 0.57
CA GLY A 13 -0.88 15.97 -0.70
C GLY A 13 -0.63 15.11 -1.93
N GLY A 14 -0.38 15.77 -3.06
CA GLY A 14 -0.12 15.16 -4.36
C GLY A 14 1.02 14.14 -4.45
N GLU A 15 1.91 14.07 -3.45
CA GLU A 15 2.93 13.01 -3.35
C GLU A 15 2.32 11.60 -3.27
N ALA A 16 1.02 11.51 -2.98
CA ALA A 16 0.21 10.30 -3.12
C ALA A 16 0.38 9.62 -4.49
N LEU A 17 0.49 10.39 -5.58
CA LEU A 17 0.65 9.82 -6.92
C LEU A 17 2.01 9.14 -7.09
N ASP A 18 3.07 9.77 -6.59
CA ASP A 18 4.42 9.22 -6.65
C ASP A 18 4.52 7.98 -5.78
N LEU A 19 3.92 7.99 -4.58
CA LEU A 19 3.85 6.82 -3.72
C LEU A 19 3.19 5.63 -4.41
N VAL A 20 2.02 5.82 -5.02
CA VAL A 20 1.29 4.76 -5.73
C VAL A 20 2.09 4.22 -6.92
N LYS A 21 2.74 5.09 -7.69
CA LYS A 21 3.61 4.67 -8.80
C LYS A 21 4.81 3.87 -8.32
N VAL A 22 5.44 4.28 -7.22
CA VAL A 22 6.58 3.58 -6.63
C VAL A 22 6.16 2.19 -6.17
N TRP A 23 5.04 2.07 -5.46
CA TRP A 23 4.53 0.75 -5.04
C TRP A 23 4.04 -0.12 -6.21
N GLY A 24 3.45 0.48 -7.24
CA GLY A 24 2.98 -0.23 -8.44
C GLY A 24 4.07 -0.73 -9.39
N THR A 25 5.33 -0.33 -9.22
CA THR A 25 6.45 -0.69 -10.13
C THR A 25 7.31 -1.86 -9.64
N GLY A 26 6.76 -2.73 -8.77
CA GLY A 26 7.41 -3.98 -8.35
C GLY A 26 8.38 -3.84 -7.17
N HIS A 27 8.23 -2.80 -6.34
CA HIS A 27 8.94 -2.70 -5.07
C HIS A 27 8.26 -3.63 -4.04
N PRO A 28 8.98 -4.53 -3.35
CA PRO A 28 8.38 -5.59 -2.52
C PRO A 28 7.81 -5.12 -1.16
N GLY A 29 7.12 -3.97 -1.15
CA GLY A 29 6.28 -3.54 -0.05
C GLY A 29 6.58 -2.13 0.45
N GLY A 30 5.67 -1.63 1.28
CA GLY A 30 5.78 -0.32 1.89
C GLY A 30 4.65 -0.08 2.87
N ILE A 31 4.80 0.97 3.66
CA ILE A 31 3.78 1.40 4.62
C ILE A 31 3.67 2.91 4.51
N ALA A 32 2.44 3.41 4.50
CA ALA A 32 2.18 4.81 4.74
C ALA A 32 1.00 4.99 5.67
N THR A 33 0.93 6.16 6.31
CA THR A 33 -0.28 6.57 7.02
C THR A 33 -0.99 7.68 6.27
N ILE A 34 -2.31 7.75 6.44
CA ILE A 34 -3.18 8.73 5.84
C ILE A 34 -4.35 8.97 6.78
N HIS A 35 -4.78 10.22 6.91
CA HIS A 35 -5.95 10.54 7.72
C HIS A 35 -7.24 10.18 6.99
N ALA A 36 -7.98 9.22 7.55
CA ALA A 36 -9.30 8.81 7.06
C ALA A 36 -10.16 8.26 8.21
N GLY A 37 -11.49 8.35 8.06
CA GLY A 37 -12.46 7.85 9.05
C GLY A 37 -12.90 6.40 8.85
N SER A 38 -12.37 5.72 7.83
CA SER A 38 -12.64 4.31 7.56
C SER A 38 -11.58 3.74 6.59
N ALA A 39 -11.56 2.41 6.44
CA ALA A 39 -10.66 1.76 5.50
C ALA A 39 -10.95 2.16 4.03
N LEU A 40 -12.23 2.14 3.62
CA LEU A 40 -12.63 2.66 2.29
C LEU A 40 -12.33 4.16 2.17
N GLY A 41 -12.56 4.92 3.24
CA GLY A 41 -12.26 6.34 3.30
C GLY A 41 -10.79 6.65 3.04
N ALA A 42 -9.86 5.76 3.42
CA ALA A 42 -8.44 5.92 3.14
C ALA A 42 -8.13 5.85 1.64
N LEU A 43 -8.76 4.90 0.91
CA LEU A 43 -8.60 4.78 -0.54
C LEU A 43 -9.20 5.99 -1.27
N LEU A 44 -10.39 6.44 -0.85
CA LEU A 44 -11.02 7.64 -1.39
C LEU A 44 -10.20 8.90 -1.09
N ARG A 45 -9.60 8.99 0.11
CA ARG A 45 -8.71 10.11 0.45
C ARG A 45 -7.46 10.09 -0.43
N LEU A 46 -6.88 8.93 -0.69
CA LEU A 46 -5.73 8.81 -1.60
C LEU A 46 -6.07 9.30 -3.02
N GLU A 47 -7.27 8.97 -3.53
CA GLU A 47 -7.74 9.55 -4.80
C GLU A 47 -7.83 11.07 -4.76
N GLN A 48 -8.41 11.63 -3.69
CA GLN A 48 -8.52 13.09 -3.54
C GLN A 48 -7.17 13.78 -3.53
N LEU A 49 -6.18 13.18 -2.85
CA LEU A 49 -4.82 13.71 -2.81
C LEU A 49 -4.16 13.65 -4.20
N ILE A 50 -4.35 12.56 -4.95
CA ILE A 50 -3.85 12.44 -6.32
C ILE A 50 -4.52 13.48 -7.25
N LEU A 51 -5.80 13.76 -7.03
CA LEU A 51 -6.55 14.78 -7.78
C LEU A 51 -5.98 16.20 -7.63
N GLU A 52 -5.15 16.47 -6.62
CA GLU A 52 -4.45 17.74 -6.48
C GLU A 52 -3.39 17.96 -7.59
N VAL A 53 -2.88 16.87 -8.19
CA VAL A 53 -1.78 16.91 -9.18
C VAL A 53 -2.09 16.21 -10.51
N ALA A 54 -3.22 15.50 -10.60
CA ALA A 54 -3.63 14.79 -11.81
C ALA A 54 -5.15 14.86 -12.02
N VAL A 55 -5.58 15.01 -13.27
CA VAL A 55 -7.01 15.11 -13.61
C VAL A 55 -7.78 13.81 -13.34
N ASN A 56 -7.12 12.66 -13.56
CA ASN A 56 -7.72 11.35 -13.39
C ASN A 56 -6.87 10.50 -12.43
N PRO A 57 -7.37 10.11 -11.24
CA PRO A 57 -6.65 9.25 -10.34
C PRO A 57 -6.63 7.82 -10.90
N PRO A 58 -5.48 7.11 -10.88
CA PRO A 58 -5.36 5.78 -11.45
C PRO A 58 -5.93 4.73 -10.48
N ARG A 59 -7.26 4.64 -10.36
CA ARG A 59 -7.97 3.80 -9.37
C ARG A 59 -7.59 2.32 -9.40
N ALA A 60 -7.43 1.76 -10.60
CA ALA A 60 -6.97 0.38 -10.75
C ALA A 60 -5.57 0.19 -10.17
N LEU A 61 -4.65 1.13 -10.42
CA LEU A 61 -3.29 1.11 -9.87
C LEU A 61 -3.29 1.30 -8.35
N ILE A 62 -4.16 2.16 -7.82
CA ILE A 62 -4.35 2.31 -6.36
C ILE A 62 -4.79 0.96 -5.76
N ALA A 63 -5.78 0.31 -6.35
CA ALA A 63 -6.30 -0.96 -5.86
C ALA A 63 -5.30 -2.12 -5.98
N GLU A 64 -4.38 -2.05 -6.94
CA GLU A 64 -3.29 -3.01 -7.12
C GLU A 64 -2.13 -2.76 -6.14
N ALA A 65 -1.73 -1.50 -5.97
CA ALA A 65 -0.60 -1.10 -5.14
C ALA A 65 -0.88 -1.21 -3.63
N ILE A 66 -2.12 -1.03 -3.21
CA ILE A 66 -2.52 -1.14 -1.80
C ILE A 66 -3.04 -2.55 -1.54
N ASN A 67 -2.35 -3.32 -0.69
CA ASN A 67 -2.81 -4.67 -0.37
C ASN A 67 -3.74 -4.71 0.85
N VAL A 68 -3.46 -3.89 1.86
CA VAL A 68 -4.17 -3.87 3.14
C VAL A 68 -4.34 -2.44 3.64
N VAL A 69 -5.50 -2.15 4.23
CA VAL A 69 -5.76 -0.93 4.97
C VAL A 69 -6.10 -1.30 6.41
N ILE A 70 -5.30 -0.80 7.35
CA ILE A 70 -5.56 -0.93 8.79
C ILE A 70 -6.18 0.38 9.28
N HIS A 71 -7.46 0.35 9.64
CA HIS A 71 -8.14 1.50 10.20
C HIS A 71 -8.00 1.51 11.72
N ILE A 72 -7.37 2.57 12.23
CA ILE A 72 -7.19 2.78 13.67
C ILE A 72 -8.13 3.88 14.13
N ALA A 73 -9.07 3.53 15.01
CA ALA A 73 -10.07 4.45 15.56
C ALA A 73 -9.80 4.78 17.03
N GLY A 74 -10.61 5.68 17.58
CA GLY A 74 -10.51 6.14 18.95
C GLY A 74 -9.40 7.17 19.18
N ARG A 75 -9.29 7.65 20.43
CA ARG A 75 -8.35 8.70 20.84
C ARG A 75 -7.71 8.35 22.18
N GLY A 76 -6.42 8.69 22.33
CA GLY A 76 -5.66 8.45 23.56
C GLY A 76 -5.67 6.96 23.93
N ARG A 77 -6.08 6.64 25.16
CA ARG A 77 -6.15 5.27 25.67
C ARG A 77 -7.24 4.39 25.04
N LYS A 78 -8.19 4.99 24.30
CA LYS A 78 -9.24 4.24 23.57
C LYS A 78 -8.82 3.91 22.13
N ARG A 79 -7.56 4.19 21.75
CA ARG A 79 -7.06 3.92 20.40
C ARG A 79 -6.96 2.41 20.18
N HIS A 80 -7.58 1.91 19.11
CA HIS A 80 -7.61 0.50 18.78
C HIS A 80 -7.71 0.30 17.26
N VAL A 81 -7.36 -0.89 16.79
CA VAL A 81 -7.62 -1.29 15.40
C VAL A 81 -9.11 -1.59 15.29
N GLU A 82 -9.82 -0.78 14.51
CA GLU A 82 -11.25 -0.94 14.25
C GLU A 82 -11.48 -1.99 13.16
N SER A 83 -10.66 -1.98 12.11
CA SER A 83 -10.74 -2.96 11.03
C SER A 83 -9.42 -3.15 10.30
N ILE A 84 -9.26 -4.34 9.71
CA ILE A 84 -8.17 -4.69 8.82
C ILE A 84 -8.81 -5.18 7.52
N ALA A 85 -8.74 -4.37 6.47
CA ALA A 85 -9.38 -4.67 5.22
C ALA A 85 -8.35 -4.96 4.13
N ARG A 86 -8.49 -6.08 3.45
CA ARG A 86 -7.72 -6.42 2.26
C ARG A 86 -8.38 -5.75 1.06
N VAL A 87 -7.58 -5.11 0.20
CA VAL A 87 -8.06 -4.58 -1.08
C VAL A 87 -7.98 -5.70 -2.12
N VAL A 88 -9.10 -5.94 -2.79
CA VAL A 88 -9.27 -7.03 -3.77
C VAL A 88 -9.25 -6.52 -5.21
N GLY A 89 -9.52 -5.23 -5.40
CA GLY A 89 -9.44 -4.57 -6.70
C GLY A 89 -10.39 -3.39 -6.82
N PHE A 90 -10.59 -2.93 -8.05
CA PHE A 90 -11.53 -1.88 -8.43
C PHE A 90 -12.36 -2.37 -9.62
N ASP A 91 -13.69 -2.29 -9.53
CA ASP A 91 -14.61 -2.88 -10.52
C ASP A 91 -15.19 -1.87 -11.52
N GLY A 92 -14.65 -0.65 -11.56
CA GLY A 92 -15.17 0.44 -12.38
C GLY A 92 -16.17 1.34 -11.65
N VAL A 93 -16.81 0.84 -10.59
CA VAL A 93 -17.75 1.58 -9.75
C VAL A 93 -17.12 1.92 -8.39
N GLY A 94 -16.40 0.97 -7.79
CA GLY A 94 -15.80 1.17 -6.47
C GLY A 94 -14.65 0.21 -6.15
N TYR A 95 -14.00 0.48 -5.02
CA TYR A 95 -13.01 -0.44 -4.45
C TYR A 95 -13.72 -1.63 -3.82
N ARG A 96 -13.23 -2.82 -4.15
CA ARG A 96 -13.66 -4.08 -3.52
C ARG A 96 -12.71 -4.43 -2.39
N MET A 97 -13.26 -4.69 -1.22
CA MET A 97 -12.52 -4.98 -0.01
C MET A 97 -13.10 -6.21 0.68
N ALA A 98 -12.24 -7.00 1.31
CA ALA A 98 -12.61 -8.15 2.13
C ALA A 98 -12.01 -8.00 3.53
N ASP A 99 -12.58 -8.67 4.53
CA ASP A 99 -11.93 -8.76 5.84
C ASP A 99 -10.63 -9.59 5.69
N ALA A 100 -9.51 -8.99 6.11
CA ALA A 100 -8.20 -9.61 6.00
C ALA A 100 -8.00 -10.76 6.99
N LEU A 101 -8.80 -10.81 8.06
CA LEU A 101 -8.74 -11.89 9.06
C LEU A 101 -9.57 -13.10 8.63
N GLU A 102 -10.55 -12.91 7.75
CA GLU A 102 -11.38 -13.99 7.20
C GLU A 102 -10.82 -14.59 5.90
N THR A 103 -9.98 -13.84 5.17
CA THR A 103 -9.44 -14.25 3.87
C THR A 103 -7.92 -14.48 3.92
N PRO A 104 -7.40 -15.66 3.55
CA PRO A 104 -5.96 -15.90 3.51
C PRO A 104 -5.23 -14.91 2.60
N PHE A 105 -4.06 -14.45 3.04
CA PHE A 105 -3.14 -13.69 2.20
C PHE A 105 -2.60 -14.59 1.07
N PRO A 106 -2.41 -14.04 -0.15
CA PRO A 106 -1.65 -14.76 -1.17
C PRO A 106 -0.23 -15.00 -0.64
N GLU A 107 0.28 -16.20 -0.87
CA GLU A 107 1.62 -16.60 -0.43
C GLU A 107 2.66 -15.70 -1.14
N LEU A 108 3.55 -15.07 -0.36
CA LEU A 108 4.62 -14.28 -0.95
C LEU A 108 5.53 -15.23 -1.75
N PRO A 109 5.99 -14.84 -2.95
CA PRO A 109 6.99 -15.63 -3.64
C PRO A 109 8.23 -15.78 -2.73
N PRO A 110 8.88 -16.95 -2.73
CA PRO A 110 10.05 -17.18 -1.90
C PRO A 110 11.10 -16.13 -2.19
N VAL A 111 11.71 -15.57 -1.14
CA VAL A 111 12.81 -14.63 -1.27
C VAL A 111 13.96 -15.38 -1.94
N SER A 112 14.31 -14.97 -3.17
CA SER A 112 15.46 -15.51 -3.88
C SER A 112 16.69 -15.36 -2.98
N SER A 113 17.30 -16.48 -2.60
CA SER A 113 18.53 -16.48 -1.82
C SER A 113 19.61 -15.70 -2.58
N PRO A 114 20.46 -14.91 -1.92
CA PRO A 114 21.57 -14.27 -2.61
C PRO A 114 22.46 -15.35 -3.24
N SER A 115 22.72 -15.22 -4.53
CA SER A 115 23.64 -16.09 -5.25
C SER A 115 24.99 -16.11 -4.52
N PRO A 116 25.62 -17.27 -4.29
CA PRO A 116 26.93 -17.31 -3.67
C PRO A 116 27.90 -16.52 -4.55
N GLU A 117 28.65 -15.60 -3.95
CA GLU A 117 29.69 -14.85 -4.66
C GLU A 117 30.71 -15.83 -5.27
N PRO A 118 31.16 -15.60 -6.51
CA PRO A 118 32.20 -16.43 -7.10
C PRO A 118 33.45 -16.29 -6.24
N SER A 119 33.88 -17.42 -5.67
CA SER A 119 35.08 -17.50 -4.86
C SER A 119 36.26 -16.98 -5.67
N GLY A 120 36.81 -15.83 -5.26
CA GLY A 120 37.98 -15.25 -5.90
C GLY A 120 39.16 -16.19 -5.82
N GLU A 121 39.61 -16.68 -6.96
CA GLU A 121 40.97 -17.20 -7.12
C GLU A 121 41.94 -16.02 -6.93
N LEU A 122 42.66 -16.05 -5.81
CA LEU A 122 43.82 -15.20 -5.59
C LEU A 122 45.02 -15.79 -6.35
N PRO A 123 45.80 -14.98 -7.09
CA PRO A 123 47.11 -15.37 -7.60
C PRO A 123 48.17 -15.46 -6.49
#